data_AF-A0A968VC02-F1
#
_entry.id   AF-A0A968VC02-F1
#
_cell.length_a   1.000
_cell.length_b   1.000
_cell.length_c   1.000
_cell.angle_alpha   90.00
_cell.angle_beta   90.00
_cell.angle_gamma   90.00
#
_symmetry.space_group_name_H-M   'P 1'
#
loop_
_entity.id
_entity.type
_entity.pdbx_description
1 polymer ?
#
loop_
_entity_poly.entity_id
_entity_poly.type
_entity_poly.pdbx_seq_one_letter_code
_entity_poly.pdbx_strand_id
1 'polypeptide(L)'
;MWRLLEDKMSITQYLILDFDGVIGDTFDACVLAYLYLEPDLSIEEAKMNLQSYFDKPAHCLQNYDPSKNQKKEVFGEFCLEYGRLFDGFVVELKKLQDTKMAVVSSGSEIYVKKFCKQSGINFDYVLGYEEHHSKEVKVQNILNSWGISAEKLFILLIRRVILLRLVGFFQSQELLGLIGDFIEKSDYQSTCLMIRFGWSLKIFIMC
;
A
#
# COMPACT_ATOMS: atom_id res chain seq x y z
N MET A 1 -12.65 -30.94 12.30
CA MET A 1 -12.37 -29.53 11.92
C MET A 1 -11.37 -29.42 10.77
N TRP A 2 -10.35 -30.30 10.67
CA TRP A 2 -9.40 -30.37 9.54
C TRP A 2 -9.98 -30.87 8.20
N ARG A 3 -11.21 -31.43 8.17
CA ARG A 3 -11.85 -32.02 6.97
C ARG A 3 -12.70 -31.06 6.13
N LEU A 4 -12.86 -29.80 6.52
CA LEU A 4 -13.66 -28.81 5.77
C LEU A 4 -12.81 -27.95 4.81
N LEU A 5 -11.52 -28.23 4.69
CA LEU A 5 -10.57 -27.51 3.83
C LEU A 5 -10.13 -28.30 2.59
N GLU A 6 -10.48 -29.58 2.48
CA GLU A 6 -10.07 -30.43 1.34
C GLU A 6 -11.01 -30.30 0.12
N ASP A 7 -12.24 -29.82 0.30
CA ASP A 7 -13.26 -29.74 -0.76
C ASP A 7 -13.32 -28.40 -1.52
N LYS A 8 -12.34 -27.51 -1.34
CA LYS A 8 -12.22 -26.28 -2.15
C LYS A 8 -10.95 -26.33 -2.99
N MET A 9 -11.03 -27.03 -4.12
CA MET A 9 -10.07 -26.90 -5.21
C MET A 9 -9.75 -25.41 -5.45
N SER A 10 -8.47 -25.05 -5.27
CA SER A 10 -7.80 -23.76 -5.55
C SER A 10 -8.72 -22.54 -5.79
N ILE A 11 -9.29 -21.96 -4.72
CA ILE A 11 -9.85 -20.62 -4.85
C ILE A 11 -8.67 -19.66 -5.00
N THR A 12 -8.48 -19.15 -6.23
CA THR A 12 -7.51 -18.08 -6.48
C THR A 12 -7.79 -16.91 -5.55
N GLN A 13 -6.79 -16.50 -4.78
CA GLN A 13 -6.86 -15.34 -3.90
C GLN A 13 -6.49 -14.08 -4.69
N TYR A 14 -7.06 -12.94 -4.32
CA TYR A 14 -6.81 -11.66 -4.97
C TYR A 14 -6.36 -10.65 -3.94
N LEU A 15 -5.15 -10.12 -4.13
CA LEU A 15 -4.49 -9.25 -3.17
C LEU A 15 -4.05 -7.95 -3.85
N ILE A 16 -4.55 -6.81 -3.37
CA ILE A 16 -4.05 -5.50 -3.76
C ILE A 16 -3.30 -4.88 -2.59
N LEU A 17 -2.09 -4.42 -2.83
CA LEU A 17 -1.18 -3.87 -1.82
C LEU A 17 -0.96 -2.37 -2.08
N ASP A 18 -0.94 -1.57 -1.01
CA ASP A 18 -0.21 -0.30 -1.07
C ASP A 18 1.29 -0.56 -1.26
N PHE A 19 2.05 0.47 -1.62
CA PHE A 19 3.50 0.34 -1.72
C PHE A 19 4.21 0.92 -0.49
N ASP A 20 4.13 2.24 -0.32
CA ASP A 20 4.89 2.99 0.68
C ASP A 20 4.45 2.61 2.09
N GLY A 21 5.38 2.04 2.85
CA GLY A 21 5.24 1.50 4.19
C GLY A 21 4.58 0.09 4.28
N VAL A 22 4.18 -0.52 3.14
CA VAL A 22 3.66 -1.90 3.09
C VAL A 22 4.71 -2.82 2.51
N ILE A 23 5.12 -2.54 1.27
CA ILE A 23 6.17 -3.29 0.57
C ILE A 23 7.50 -2.55 0.67
N GLY A 24 7.46 -1.23 0.49
CA GLY A 24 8.64 -0.37 0.54
C GLY A 24 8.80 0.31 1.89
N ASP A 25 9.97 0.19 2.49
CA ASP A 25 10.43 1.04 3.58
C ASP A 25 10.93 2.36 2.97
N THR A 26 10.02 3.32 2.83
CA THR A 26 10.26 4.59 2.12
C THR A 26 10.13 5.82 3.00
N PHE A 27 9.86 5.67 4.30
CA PHE A 27 9.59 6.81 5.19
C PHE A 27 10.77 7.78 5.23
N ASP A 28 11.94 7.27 5.60
CA ASP A 28 13.14 8.09 5.77
C ASP A 28 13.57 8.72 4.44
N ALA A 29 13.41 7.99 3.34
CA ALA A 29 13.66 8.53 2.00
C ALA A 29 12.72 9.70 1.67
N CYS A 30 11.44 9.61 2.04
CA CYS A 30 10.49 10.70 1.90
C CYS A 30 10.85 11.90 2.80
N VAL A 31 11.32 11.66 4.02
CA VAL A 31 11.78 12.72 4.93
C VAL A 31 13.00 13.45 4.33
N LEU A 32 13.97 12.71 3.80
CA LEU A 32 15.16 13.28 3.14
C LEU A 32 14.78 14.12 1.91
N ALA A 33 13.82 13.66 1.11
CA ALA A 33 13.29 14.42 -0.02
C ALA A 33 12.62 15.73 0.43
N TYR A 34 11.86 15.69 1.54
CA TYR A 34 11.25 16.89 2.12
C TYR A 34 12.30 17.91 2.56
N LEU A 35 13.33 17.47 3.27
CA LEU A 35 14.44 18.34 3.72
C LEU A 35 15.23 18.91 2.54
N TYR A 36 15.37 18.15 1.44
CA TYR A 36 16.00 18.65 0.23
C TYR A 36 15.17 19.76 -0.44
N LEU A 37 13.85 19.60 -0.49
CA LEU A 37 12.94 20.58 -1.10
C LEU A 37 12.73 21.82 -0.22
N GLU A 38 12.81 21.66 1.10
CA GLU A 38 12.53 22.69 2.10
C GLU A 38 13.65 22.68 3.17
N PRO A 39 14.85 23.20 2.85
CA PRO A 39 16.07 23.04 3.66
C PRO A 39 16.06 23.75 5.01
N ASP A 40 15.11 24.67 5.22
CA ASP A 40 14.94 25.39 6.47
C ASP A 40 14.12 24.59 7.52
N LEU A 41 13.53 23.45 7.14
CA LEU A 41 12.80 22.59 8.07
C LEU A 41 13.75 21.78 8.96
N SER A 42 13.38 21.63 10.23
CA SER A 42 13.94 20.56 11.07
C SER A 42 13.48 19.17 10.60
N ILE A 43 14.20 18.12 11.02
CA ILE A 43 13.84 16.73 10.73
C ILE A 43 12.45 16.41 11.30
N GLU A 44 12.16 16.91 12.50
CA GLU A 44 10.89 16.74 13.19
C GLU A 44 9.75 17.41 12.44
N GLU A 45 9.94 18.64 11.96
CA GLU A 45 8.95 19.33 11.13
C GLU A 45 8.74 18.62 9.79
N ALA A 46 9.80 18.12 9.15
CA ALA A 46 9.69 17.34 7.93
C ALA A 46 8.89 16.04 8.15
N LYS A 47 9.16 15.30 9.24
CA LYS A 47 8.38 14.12 9.64
C LYS A 47 6.91 14.47 9.89
N MET A 48 6.63 15.55 10.63
CA MET A 48 5.26 16.00 10.92
C MET A 48 4.52 16.45 9.66
N ASN A 49 5.18 17.16 8.76
CA ASN A 49 4.61 17.62 7.49
C ASN A 49 4.29 16.44 6.56
N LEU A 50 5.21 15.46 6.48
CA LEU A 50 5.00 14.23 5.73
C LEU A 50 3.83 13.40 6.30
N GLN A 51 3.77 13.27 7.63
CA GLN A 51 2.65 12.61 8.30
C GLN A 51 1.32 13.32 8.01
N SER A 52 1.28 14.64 8.14
CA SER A 52 0.10 15.46 7.81
C SER A 52 -0.30 15.35 6.34
N TYR A 53 0.69 15.25 5.43
CA TYR A 53 0.44 15.03 4.00
C TYR A 53 -0.29 13.70 3.75
N PHE A 54 0.16 12.62 4.40
CA PHE A 54 -0.47 11.30 4.28
C PHE A 54 -1.84 11.22 4.95
N ASP A 55 -2.07 11.97 6.02
CA ASP A 55 -3.34 11.96 6.77
C ASP A 55 -4.46 12.77 6.10
N LYS A 56 -4.13 13.67 5.17
CA LYS A 56 -5.14 14.50 4.48
C LYS A 56 -5.97 13.65 3.51
N PRO A 57 -7.31 13.58 3.63
CA PRO A 57 -8.15 12.82 2.69
C PRO A 57 -8.17 13.39 1.25
N ALA A 58 -7.65 14.61 1.05
CA ALA A 58 -7.77 15.38 -0.19
C ALA A 58 -6.70 15.11 -1.26
N HIS A 59 -5.63 14.34 -0.96
CA HIS A 59 -4.55 14.10 -1.93
C HIS A 59 -4.99 13.29 -3.17
N CYS A 60 -6.16 12.62 -3.09
CA CYS A 60 -6.74 11.82 -4.17
C CYS A 60 -7.86 12.52 -4.96
N LEU A 61 -8.25 13.75 -4.62
CA LEU A 61 -9.38 14.46 -5.25
C LEU A 61 -9.04 15.84 -5.81
N GLN A 62 -7.85 16.38 -5.52
CA GLN A 62 -7.45 17.64 -6.13
C GLN A 62 -7.09 17.43 -7.60
N ASN A 63 -7.55 18.36 -8.44
CA ASN A 63 -7.17 18.45 -9.85
C ASN A 63 -5.66 18.23 -9.99
N TYR A 64 -5.28 17.37 -10.93
CA TYR A 64 -3.91 17.18 -11.35
C TYR A 64 -3.25 18.55 -11.52
N ASP A 65 -2.20 18.79 -10.72
CA ASP A 65 -1.43 20.02 -10.76
C ASP A 65 -0.05 19.67 -11.31
N PRO A 66 0.24 20.05 -12.57
CA PRO A 66 1.52 19.77 -13.21
C PRO A 66 2.72 20.33 -12.43
N SER A 67 2.54 21.40 -11.64
CA SER A 67 3.60 21.99 -10.82
C SER A 67 4.04 21.09 -9.66
N LYS A 68 3.21 20.11 -9.27
CA LYS A 68 3.55 19.09 -8.27
C LYS A 68 4.42 17.96 -8.84
N ASN A 69 4.67 17.91 -10.15
CA ASN A 69 5.50 16.88 -10.77
C ASN A 69 6.97 16.97 -10.35
N GLN A 70 7.53 18.18 -10.22
CA GLN A 70 8.92 18.35 -9.82
C GLN A 70 9.19 17.83 -8.40
N LYS A 71 8.28 18.10 -7.45
CA LYS A 71 8.40 17.52 -6.10
C LYS A 71 8.41 15.99 -6.19
N LYS A 72 7.51 15.41 -7.00
CA LYS A 72 7.39 13.94 -7.14
C LYS A 72 8.58 13.27 -7.77
N GLU A 73 9.21 13.89 -8.76
CA GLU A 73 10.46 13.40 -9.34
C GLU A 73 11.54 13.32 -8.26
N VAL A 74 11.70 14.39 -7.47
CA VAL A 74 12.64 14.40 -6.33
C VAL A 74 12.30 13.31 -5.31
N PHE A 75 11.03 13.18 -4.89
CA PHE A 75 10.62 12.07 -4.01
C PHE A 75 10.97 10.70 -4.62
N GLY A 76 10.72 10.53 -5.92
CA GLY A 76 11.02 9.29 -6.63
C GLY A 76 12.51 8.96 -6.63
N GLU A 77 13.38 9.94 -6.90
CA GLU A 77 14.83 9.79 -6.88
C GLU A 77 15.36 9.45 -5.49
N PHE A 78 14.91 10.15 -4.45
CA PHE A 78 15.29 9.84 -3.08
C PHE A 78 14.80 8.46 -2.65
N CYS A 79 13.58 8.06 -3.01
CA CYS A 79 13.08 6.71 -2.77
C CYS A 79 13.92 5.65 -3.49
N LEU A 80 14.36 5.91 -4.73
CA LEU A 80 15.25 5.01 -5.47
C LEU A 80 16.62 4.80 -4.81
N GLU A 81 17.16 5.85 -4.20
CA GLU A 81 18.49 5.88 -3.62
C GLU A 81 18.49 5.36 -2.17
N TYR A 82 17.59 5.89 -1.35
CA TYR A 82 17.55 5.68 0.10
C TYR A 82 16.46 4.70 0.55
N GLY A 83 15.41 4.50 -0.26
CA GLY A 83 14.33 3.57 0.06
C GLY A 83 14.77 2.11 0.02
N ARG A 84 14.05 1.25 0.75
CA ARG A 84 14.31 -0.19 0.84
C ARG A 84 13.02 -0.98 0.74
N LEU A 85 13.12 -2.30 0.69
CA LEU A 85 11.99 -3.21 0.84
C LEU A 85 11.86 -3.66 2.30
N PHE A 86 10.65 -3.98 2.74
CA PHE A 86 10.47 -4.77 3.97
C PHE A 86 10.76 -6.24 3.69
N ASP A 87 12.04 -6.62 3.72
CA ASP A 87 12.51 -7.95 3.30
C ASP A 87 11.75 -9.10 3.98
N GLY A 88 11.48 -9.00 5.29
CA GLY A 88 10.70 -10.00 6.02
C GLY A 88 9.28 -10.16 5.48
N PHE A 89 8.60 -9.06 5.20
CA PHE A 89 7.24 -9.10 4.64
C PHE A 89 7.23 -9.59 3.19
N VAL A 90 8.20 -9.17 2.37
CA VAL A 90 8.40 -9.66 1.00
C VAL A 90 8.61 -11.18 0.98
N VAL A 91 9.39 -11.73 1.92
CA VAL A 91 9.59 -13.17 2.06
C VAL A 91 8.28 -13.89 2.37
N GLU A 92 7.43 -13.36 3.24
CA GLU A 92 6.11 -13.96 3.52
C GLU A 92 5.17 -13.89 2.30
N LEU A 93 5.12 -12.76 1.59
CA LEU A 93 4.30 -12.62 0.39
C LEU A 93 4.69 -13.65 -0.70
N LYS A 94 5.98 -13.94 -0.87
CA LYS A 94 6.45 -14.96 -1.83
C LYS A 94 5.97 -16.38 -1.54
N LYS A 95 5.57 -16.68 -0.31
CA LYS A 95 5.07 -18.02 0.06
C LYS A 95 3.61 -18.22 -0.34
N LEU A 96 2.89 -17.15 -0.67
CA LEU A 96 1.50 -17.23 -1.10
C LEU A 96 1.42 -17.91 -2.47
N GLN A 97 0.72 -19.04 -2.52
CA GLN A 97 0.43 -19.77 -3.76
C GLN A 97 -0.97 -19.40 -4.26
N ASP A 98 -1.24 -19.64 -5.55
CA ASP A 98 -2.54 -19.41 -6.18
C ASP A 98 -3.13 -18.01 -5.90
N THR A 99 -2.27 -17.00 -5.80
CA THR A 99 -2.66 -15.63 -5.46
C THR A 99 -2.30 -14.68 -6.60
N LYS A 100 -3.29 -13.96 -7.11
CA LYS A 100 -3.08 -12.81 -7.98
C LYS A 100 -2.79 -11.59 -7.15
N MET A 101 -1.67 -10.93 -7.42
CA MET A 101 -1.22 -9.76 -6.66
C MET A 101 -1.13 -8.54 -7.54
N ALA A 102 -1.47 -7.39 -6.98
CA ALA A 102 -1.26 -6.10 -7.61
C ALA A 102 -0.82 -5.05 -6.58
N VAL A 103 -0.15 -4.00 -7.06
CA VAL A 103 0.28 -2.86 -6.27
C VAL A 103 -0.40 -1.60 -6.75
N VAL A 104 -0.92 -0.80 -5.82
CA VAL A 104 -1.46 0.53 -6.06
C VAL A 104 -0.76 1.54 -5.15
N SER A 105 -0.01 2.48 -5.72
CA SER A 105 0.71 3.50 -4.95
C SER A 105 0.24 4.91 -5.31
N SER A 106 0.41 5.85 -4.37
CA SER A 106 0.31 7.29 -4.67
C SER A 106 1.65 7.90 -5.08
N GLY A 107 2.74 7.14 -4.92
CA GLY A 107 4.09 7.51 -5.32
C GLY A 107 4.40 7.28 -6.79
N SER A 108 5.52 7.82 -7.25
CA SER A 108 5.98 7.69 -8.63
C SER A 108 6.23 6.23 -9.01
N GLU A 109 5.74 5.85 -10.19
CA GLU A 109 5.98 4.55 -10.83
C GLU A 109 7.47 4.19 -10.88
N ILE A 110 8.36 5.18 -11.02
CA ILE A 110 9.79 4.97 -11.22
C ILE A 110 10.39 4.10 -10.11
N TYR A 111 10.14 4.45 -8.84
CA TYR A 111 10.66 3.67 -7.71
C TYR A 111 9.78 2.46 -7.41
N VAL A 112 8.46 2.62 -7.50
CA VAL A 112 7.50 1.54 -7.19
C VAL A 112 7.77 0.33 -8.11
N LYS A 113 7.87 0.53 -9.43
CA LYS A 113 8.14 -0.56 -10.39
C LYS A 113 9.53 -1.17 -10.18
N LYS A 114 10.54 -0.36 -9.86
CA LYS A 114 11.89 -0.88 -9.58
C LYS A 114 11.90 -1.79 -8.35
N PHE A 115 11.30 -1.35 -7.24
CA PHE A 115 11.25 -2.13 -6.02
C PHE A 115 10.35 -3.37 -6.14
N CYS A 116 9.21 -3.27 -6.82
CA CYS A 116 8.38 -4.44 -7.14
C CYS A 116 9.16 -5.47 -7.98
N LYS A 117 10.00 -5.03 -8.92
CA LYS A 117 10.89 -5.93 -9.66
C LYS A 117 11.96 -6.55 -8.77
N GLN A 118 12.58 -5.76 -7.90
CA GLN A 118 13.61 -6.22 -6.96
C GLN A 118 13.05 -7.20 -5.92
N SER A 119 11.78 -7.03 -5.52
CA SER A 119 11.14 -7.92 -4.57
C SER A 119 11.06 -9.33 -5.12
N GLY A 120 10.99 -9.52 -6.45
CA GLY A 120 10.86 -10.82 -7.09
C GLY A 120 9.50 -11.48 -6.87
N ILE A 121 8.50 -10.71 -6.43
CA ILE A 121 7.08 -11.12 -6.40
C ILE A 121 6.50 -10.91 -7.80
N ASN A 122 5.69 -11.86 -8.27
CA ASN A 122 4.97 -11.71 -9.54
C ASN A 122 3.69 -10.90 -9.31
N PHE A 123 3.69 -9.65 -9.77
CA PHE A 123 2.50 -8.79 -9.74
C PHE A 123 1.85 -8.74 -11.13
N ASP A 124 0.55 -8.94 -11.17
CA ASP A 124 -0.25 -8.75 -12.40
C ASP A 124 -0.27 -7.27 -12.80
N TYR A 125 -0.30 -6.38 -11.82
CA TYR A 125 -0.33 -4.93 -12.01
C TYR A 125 0.54 -4.21 -10.97
N VAL A 126 1.24 -3.17 -11.42
CA VAL A 126 1.97 -2.23 -10.54
C VAL A 126 1.62 -0.83 -11.01
N LEU A 127 0.71 -0.17 -10.30
CA LEU A 127 0.13 1.13 -10.66
C LEU A 127 0.59 2.21 -9.68
N GLY A 128 1.53 3.05 -10.12
CA GLY A 128 1.98 4.27 -9.44
C GLY A 128 1.13 5.49 -9.80
N TYR A 129 1.61 6.68 -9.47
CA TYR A 129 0.87 7.94 -9.63
C TYR A 129 0.51 8.27 -11.07
N GLU A 130 1.40 7.94 -11.99
CA GLU A 130 1.34 8.34 -13.39
C GLU A 130 0.22 7.61 -14.15
N GLU A 131 -0.21 6.41 -13.72
CA GLU A 131 -1.42 5.80 -14.26
C GLU A 131 -2.70 6.50 -13.81
N HIS A 132 -2.81 6.88 -12.53
CA HIS A 132 -3.94 7.66 -12.01
C HIS A 132 -3.63 8.27 -10.64
N HIS A 133 -4.25 9.40 -10.28
CA HIS A 133 -4.03 10.01 -8.97
C HIS A 133 -4.87 9.35 -7.84
N SER A 134 -6.07 8.85 -8.15
CA SER A 134 -6.94 8.14 -7.21
C SER A 134 -6.63 6.63 -7.19
N LYS A 135 -6.38 6.11 -5.98
CA LYS A 135 -6.22 4.66 -5.72
C LYS A 135 -7.53 3.90 -5.96
N GLU A 136 -8.68 4.49 -5.69
CA GLU A 136 -9.99 3.87 -5.92
C GLU A 136 -10.18 3.47 -7.39
N VAL A 137 -9.84 4.39 -8.31
CA VAL A 137 -9.90 4.14 -9.75
C VAL A 137 -8.93 3.04 -10.17
N LYS A 138 -7.71 3.00 -9.59
CA LYS A 138 -6.74 1.93 -9.86
C LYS A 138 -7.27 0.56 -9.42
N VAL A 139 -7.80 0.48 -8.21
CA VAL A 139 -8.40 -0.74 -7.68
C VAL A 139 -9.55 -1.20 -8.57
N GLN A 140 -10.45 -0.30 -8.97
CA GLN A 140 -11.54 -0.62 -9.88
C GLN A 140 -11.04 -1.16 -11.22
N ASN A 141 -10.00 -0.56 -11.80
CA ASN A 141 -9.41 -1.03 -13.05
C ASN A 141 -8.83 -2.45 -12.92
N ILE A 142 -8.14 -2.73 -11.80
CA ILE A 142 -7.61 -4.06 -11.51
C ILE A 142 -8.75 -5.07 -11.35
N LEU A 143 -9.78 -4.75 -10.56
CA LEU A 143 -10.96 -5.61 -10.36
C LEU A 143 -11.65 -5.96 -11.69
N ASN A 144 -11.86 -4.95 -12.54
CA ASN A 144 -12.44 -5.14 -13.88
C ASN A 144 -11.57 -6.07 -14.73
N SER A 145 -10.25 -5.87 -14.69
CA SER A 145 -9.31 -6.68 -15.47
C SER A 145 -9.20 -8.12 -14.95
N TRP A 146 -9.34 -8.33 -13.64
CA TRP A 146 -9.40 -9.66 -13.03
C TRP A 146 -10.77 -10.33 -13.21
N GLY A 147 -11.80 -9.58 -13.61
CA GLY A 147 -13.17 -10.10 -13.79
C GLY A 147 -13.82 -10.49 -12.46
N ILE A 148 -13.50 -9.79 -11.36
CA ILE A 148 -14.03 -10.07 -10.02
C ILE A 148 -14.77 -8.87 -9.44
N SER A 149 -15.67 -9.14 -8.49
CA SER A 149 -16.26 -8.11 -7.63
C SER A 149 -15.34 -7.79 -6.44
N ALA A 150 -15.53 -6.59 -5.86
CA ALA A 150 -14.80 -6.15 -4.67
C ALA A 150 -14.97 -7.08 -3.45
N GLU A 151 -16.06 -7.87 -3.40
CA GLU A 151 -16.33 -8.86 -2.34
C GLU A 151 -15.30 -9.99 -2.28
N LYS A 152 -14.58 -10.25 -3.38
CA LYS A 152 -13.56 -11.30 -3.47
C LYS A 152 -12.14 -10.78 -3.24
N LEU A 153 -11.99 -9.49 -2.88
CA LEU A 153 -10.71 -8.79 -2.83
C LEU A 153 -10.20 -8.61 -1.40
N PHE A 154 -8.92 -8.94 -1.20
CA PHE A 154 -8.16 -8.55 -0.01
C PHE A 154 -7.30 -7.32 -0.33
N ILE A 155 -7.32 -6.31 0.54
CA ILE A 155 -6.46 -5.12 0.39
C ILE A 155 -5.60 -4.93 1.63
N LEU A 156 -4.28 -4.81 1.46
CA LEU A 156 -3.39 -4.41 2.55
C LEU A 156 -2.99 -2.95 2.36
N LEU A 157 -3.34 -2.13 3.34
CA LEU A 157 -3.06 -0.70 3.35
C LEU A 157 -2.34 -0.36 4.65
N ILE A 158 -1.78 0.84 4.70
CA ILE A 158 -1.25 1.38 5.96
C ILE A 158 -2.29 2.22 6.66
N ARG A 159 -3.07 3.00 5.91
CA ARG A 159 -3.85 4.06 6.53
C ARG A 159 -5.34 3.77 6.51
N ARG A 160 -5.94 3.92 7.69
CA ARG A 160 -7.39 3.82 7.91
C ARG A 160 -8.21 4.70 6.98
N VAL A 161 -7.73 5.90 6.66
CA VAL A 161 -8.44 6.84 5.78
C VAL A 161 -8.62 6.27 4.38
N ILE A 162 -7.60 5.59 3.84
CA ILE A 162 -7.68 4.95 2.52
C ILE A 162 -8.69 3.80 2.56
N LEU A 163 -8.65 3.00 3.62
CA LEU A 163 -9.60 1.90 3.82
C LEU A 163 -11.06 2.40 3.84
N LEU A 164 -11.35 3.42 4.64
CA LEU A 164 -12.70 3.99 4.75
C LEU A 164 -13.21 4.54 3.42
N ARG A 165 -12.32 5.13 2.60
CA ARG A 165 -12.67 5.63 1.26
C ARG A 165 -13.00 4.49 0.31
N LEU A 166 -12.23 3.41 0.31
CA LEU A 166 -12.51 2.22 -0.51
C LEU A 166 -13.83 1.56 -0.12
N VAL A 167 -14.11 1.43 1.19
CA VAL A 167 -15.41 0.92 1.67
C VAL A 167 -16.56 1.80 1.18
N GLY A 168 -16.41 3.13 1.27
CA GLY A 168 -17.41 4.07 0.74
C GLY A 168 -17.57 4.01 -0.77
N PHE A 169 -16.47 3.81 -1.51
CA PHE A 169 -16.45 3.78 -2.97
C PHE A 169 -17.12 2.51 -3.52
N PHE A 170 -16.80 1.33 -2.97
CA PHE A 170 -17.34 0.06 -3.44
C PHE A 170 -18.70 -0.30 -2.83
N GLN A 171 -19.17 0.44 -1.82
CA GLN A 171 -20.37 0.12 -1.04
C GLN A 171 -20.39 -1.32 -0.48
N SER A 172 -19.21 -1.94 -0.37
CA SER A 172 -19.05 -3.36 -0.03
C SER A 172 -18.80 -3.55 1.47
N GLN A 173 -19.50 -4.49 2.10
CA GLN A 173 -19.33 -4.79 3.53
C GLN A 173 -18.15 -5.71 3.86
N GLU A 174 -17.50 -6.29 2.84
CA GLU A 174 -16.50 -7.37 3.00
C GLU A 174 -15.08 -6.99 2.57
N LEU A 175 -14.79 -5.70 2.42
CA LEU A 175 -13.43 -5.25 2.15
C LEU A 175 -12.55 -5.54 3.37
N LEU A 176 -11.58 -6.44 3.21
CA LEU A 176 -10.59 -6.67 4.25
C LEU A 176 -9.42 -5.70 4.10
N GLY A 177 -9.20 -4.88 5.13
CA GLY A 177 -8.09 -3.95 5.24
C GLY A 177 -7.14 -4.32 6.37
N LEU A 178 -5.87 -4.54 6.05
CA LEU A 178 -4.78 -4.32 7.02
C LEU A 178 -4.53 -2.82 7.13
N ILE A 179 -4.18 -2.35 8.32
CA ILE A 179 -3.72 -0.99 8.62
C ILE A 179 -2.46 -1.17 9.48
N GLY A 180 -1.29 -0.83 8.94
CA GLY A 180 -0.09 -0.62 9.73
C GLY A 180 0.15 0.88 9.88
N ASP A 181 0.34 1.39 11.10
CA ASP A 181 0.77 2.79 11.24
C ASP A 181 2.26 2.91 10.88
N PHE A 182 2.68 4.08 10.37
CA PHE A 182 4.10 4.42 10.35
C PHE A 182 4.56 4.51 11.80
N ILE A 183 5.16 3.44 12.27
CA ILE A 183 5.69 3.31 13.61
C ILE A 183 7.22 3.39 13.47
N GLU A 184 7.89 4.21 14.29
CA GLU A 184 9.35 4.28 14.29
C GLU A 184 9.95 2.89 14.47
N LYS A 185 11.13 2.66 13.90
CA LYS A 185 11.79 1.34 13.82
C LYS A 185 11.90 0.62 15.19
N SER A 186 11.86 1.35 16.30
CA SER A 186 11.86 0.84 17.68
C SER A 186 10.53 0.24 18.16
N ASP A 187 9.42 0.55 17.51
CA ASP A 187 8.06 0.26 18.00
C ASP A 187 7.30 -0.75 17.11
N TYR A 188 7.99 -1.39 16.16
CA TYR A 188 7.45 -2.37 15.18
C TYR A 188 6.66 -3.54 15.79
N GLN A 189 6.75 -3.76 17.11
CA GLN A 189 6.10 -4.84 17.84
C GLN A 189 4.57 -4.73 17.95
N SER A 190 3.95 -3.64 17.47
CA SER A 190 2.53 -3.34 17.74
C SER A 190 1.66 -3.10 16.50
N THR A 191 1.92 -3.79 15.37
CA THR A 191 1.02 -3.69 14.21
C THR A 191 -0.15 -4.66 14.32
N CYS A 192 -1.36 -4.11 14.33
CA CYS A 192 -2.61 -4.86 14.52
C CYS A 192 -3.14 -5.36 13.16
N LEU A 193 -2.95 -6.64 12.85
CA LEU A 193 -3.52 -7.28 11.66
C LEU A 193 -4.96 -7.71 11.96
N MET A 194 -5.94 -6.95 11.47
CA MET A 194 -7.35 -7.35 11.54
C MET A 194 -7.74 -8.12 10.28
N ILE A 195 -7.89 -9.45 10.41
CA ILE A 195 -8.48 -10.29 9.37
C ILE A 195 -9.88 -10.72 9.80
N ARG A 196 -10.90 -10.25 9.09
CA ARG A 196 -12.28 -10.73 9.19
C ARG A 196 -12.49 -11.86 8.19
N PHE A 197 -12.72 -13.07 8.70
CA PHE A 197 -13.23 -14.20 7.91
C PHE A 197 -14.69 -14.44 8.34
N GLY A 198 -15.65 -13.90 7.59
CA GLY A 198 -17.07 -13.99 7.95
C GLY A 198 -17.40 -13.40 9.33
N TRP A 199 -18.27 -14.06 10.10
CA TRP A 199 -18.70 -13.63 11.44
C TRP A 199 -17.62 -13.75 12.53
N SER A 200 -16.38 -14.11 12.18
CA SER A 200 -15.27 -14.27 13.11
C SER A 200 -14.16 -13.26 12.84
N LEU A 201 -13.85 -12.45 13.85
CA LEU A 201 -12.69 -11.55 13.86
C LEU A 201 -11.45 -12.34 14.32
N LYS A 202 -10.38 -12.33 13.53
CA LYS A 202 -9.06 -12.81 13.97
C LYS A 202 -8.06 -11.66 13.89
N ILE A 203 -7.46 -11.35 15.05
CA ILE A 203 -6.35 -10.41 15.15
C ILE A 203 -5.07 -11.22 15.05
N PHE A 204 -4.18 -10.86 14.14
CA PHE A 204 -2.82 -11.33 14.11
C PHE A 204 -1.92 -10.18 14.57
N ILE A 205 -0.88 -10.52 15.31
CA ILE A 205 0.15 -9.57 15.74
C ILE A 205 1.40 -10.02 15.01
N MET A 206 1.97 -9.14 14.18
CA MET A 206 3.28 -9.38 13.58
C MET A 206 4.32 -8.99 14.64
N CYS A 207 5.04 -9.99 15.15
CA CYS A 207 6.15 -9.81 16.08
C CYS A 207 7.46 -9.58 15.34
#